data_AF-A0A0F9XPP5-F1
#
_entry.id   AF-A0A0F9XPP5-F1
#
_cell.length_a   1.000
_cell.length_b   1.000
_cell.length_c   1.000
_cell.angle_alpha   90.00
_cell.angle_beta   90.00
_cell.angle_gamma   90.00
#
_symmetry.space_group_name_H-M   'P 1'
#
loop_
_entity.id
_entity.type
_entity.pdbx_description
1 polymer ?
#
loop_
_entity_poly.entity_id
_entity_poly.type
_entity_poly.pdbx_seq_one_letter_code
_entity_poly.pdbx_strand_id
1 'polypeptide(L)'
;MTLFVLDLDGRFDATRLTCTDDDLQHVYVQQPPYSESSGTDVELIRSLIADAERSLVYDCSSAASLSREFWGTIVLGGLGAGDLVAGWKGWLHVERDHVAEYSMRVTMEEAFERRSNRQEAVDSAGWVAASPWGKFTFDD
;
A
#
# COMPACT_ATOMS: atom_id res chain seq x y z
N MET A 1 -15.39 9.67 3.17
CA MET A 1 -14.54 9.85 1.98
C MET A 1 -14.59 8.60 1.11
N THR A 2 -14.14 8.69 -0.14
CA THR A 2 -14.02 7.58 -1.09
C THR A 2 -12.56 7.42 -1.50
N LEU A 3 -12.08 6.18 -1.57
CA LEU A 3 -10.68 5.84 -1.85
C LEU A 3 -10.60 4.84 -3.00
N PHE A 4 -9.68 5.07 -3.93
CA PHE A 4 -9.33 4.09 -4.96
C PHE A 4 -7.95 3.48 -4.70
N VAL A 5 -7.85 2.15 -4.79
CA VAL A 5 -6.62 1.38 -4.65
C VAL A 5 -6.37 0.58 -5.91
N LEU A 6 -5.28 0.90 -6.60
CA LEU A 6 -4.76 0.12 -7.71
C LEU A 6 -3.66 -0.82 -7.19
N ASP A 7 -3.98 -2.10 -7.03
CA ASP A 7 -3.08 -3.11 -6.49
C ASP A 7 -2.41 -3.91 -7.62
N LEU A 8 -1.18 -3.53 -7.98
CA LEU A 8 -0.39 -4.23 -9.01
C LEU A 8 0.43 -5.39 -8.41
N ASP A 9 0.66 -5.36 -7.10
CA ASP A 9 1.44 -6.39 -6.39
C ASP A 9 0.57 -7.55 -5.88
N GLY A 10 -0.76 -7.38 -5.83
CA GLY A 10 -1.70 -8.36 -5.28
C GLY A 10 -1.54 -8.55 -3.78
N ARG A 11 -1.10 -7.49 -3.08
CA ARG A 11 -0.77 -7.54 -1.64
C ARG A 11 -1.71 -6.71 -0.78
N PHE A 12 -2.71 -6.05 -1.36
CA PHE A 12 -3.69 -5.32 -0.60
C PHE A 12 -4.56 -6.27 0.22
N ASP A 13 -4.60 -6.05 1.54
CA ASP A 13 -5.39 -6.85 2.47
C ASP A 13 -6.42 -5.94 3.16
N ALA A 14 -7.66 -6.01 2.67
CA ALA A 14 -8.78 -5.22 3.21
C ALA A 14 -9.08 -5.57 4.68
N THR A 15 -8.69 -6.75 5.17
CA THR A 15 -8.94 -7.17 6.57
C THR A 15 -8.08 -6.41 7.57
N ARG A 16 -7.06 -5.68 7.10
CA ARG A 16 -6.16 -4.86 7.92
C ARG A 16 -6.59 -3.40 8.03
N LEU A 17 -7.67 -3.01 7.36
CA LEU A 17 -8.19 -1.65 7.45
C LEU A 17 -8.84 -1.42 8.82
N THR A 18 -8.48 -0.31 9.45
CA THR A 18 -9.11 0.15 10.70
C THR A 18 -10.12 1.25 10.37
N CYS A 19 -11.33 0.86 9.94
CA CYS A 19 -12.43 1.77 9.65
C CYS A 19 -13.79 1.13 9.94
N THR A 20 -14.86 1.89 9.80
CA THR A 20 -16.23 1.38 9.98
C THR A 20 -16.68 0.56 8.77
N ASP A 21 -17.63 -0.36 8.94
CA ASP A 21 -18.23 -1.12 7.83
C ASP A 21 -18.85 -0.20 6.76
N ASP A 22 -19.36 0.96 7.19
CA ASP A 22 -19.88 2.00 6.31
C ASP A 22 -18.73 2.60 5.46
N ASP A 23 -17.59 2.94 6.07
CA ASP A 23 -16.42 3.43 5.33
C ASP A 23 -15.82 2.39 4.36
N LEU A 24 -15.89 1.09 4.70
CA LEU A 24 -15.40 0.01 3.83
C LEU A 24 -16.13 -0.05 2.48
N GLN A 25 -17.40 0.33 2.41
CA GLN A 25 -18.17 0.35 1.17
C GLN A 25 -17.67 1.39 0.16
N HIS A 26 -16.79 2.28 0.60
CA HIS A 26 -16.25 3.39 -0.19
C HIS A 26 -14.77 3.20 -0.54
N VAL A 27 -14.23 2.00 -0.33
CA VAL A 27 -12.88 1.59 -0.75
C VAL A 27 -13.00 0.72 -1.99
N TYR A 28 -12.55 1.24 -3.13
CA TYR A 28 -12.61 0.55 -4.41
C TYR A 28 -11.24 0.00 -4.75
N VAL A 29 -11.14 -1.32 -4.88
CA VAL A 29 -9.88 -2.01 -5.16
C VAL A 29 -9.93 -2.58 -6.56
N GLN A 30 -8.95 -2.22 -7.38
CA GLN A 30 -8.72 -2.83 -8.68
C GLN A 30 -7.38 -3.54 -8.66
N GLN A 31 -7.41 -4.84 -8.97
CA GLN A 31 -6.23 -5.67 -9.12
C GLN A 31 -6.13 -6.16 -10.57
N PRO A 32 -5.38 -5.46 -11.45
CA PRO A 32 -5.14 -5.91 -12.80
C PRO A 32 -4.39 -7.24 -12.83
N PRO A 33 -4.51 -8.04 -13.91
CA PRO A 33 -3.67 -9.22 -14.09
C PRO A 33 -2.19 -8.85 -14.05
N TYR A 34 -1.41 -9.63 -13.30
CA TYR A 34 0.03 -9.41 -13.20
C TYR A 34 0.70 -9.55 -14.58
N SER A 35 1.53 -8.57 -14.92
CA SER A 35 2.43 -8.60 -16.07
C SER A 35 3.76 -7.98 -15.66
N GLU A 36 4.87 -8.52 -16.15
CA GLU A 36 6.22 -8.04 -15.82
C GLU A 36 6.41 -6.54 -16.12
N SER A 37 5.67 -5.99 -17.10
CA SER A 37 5.73 -4.58 -17.47
C SER A 37 4.65 -3.71 -16.81
N SER A 38 3.60 -4.30 -16.22
CA SER A 38 2.42 -3.56 -15.73
C SER A 38 2.76 -2.53 -14.67
N GLY A 39 3.67 -2.85 -13.75
CA GLY A 39 4.15 -1.93 -12.73
C GLY A 39 5.05 -0.81 -13.27
N THR A 40 5.56 -0.92 -14.50
CA THR A 40 6.53 0.04 -15.08
C THR A 40 5.96 0.90 -16.20
N ASP A 41 4.82 0.51 -16.76
CA ASP A 41 4.15 1.26 -17.82
C ASP A 41 3.25 2.35 -17.22
N VAL A 42 3.79 3.57 -17.13
CA VAL A 42 3.09 4.70 -16.51
C VAL A 42 1.84 5.11 -17.32
N GLU A 43 1.83 4.91 -18.65
CA GLU A 43 0.65 5.24 -19.47
C GLU A 43 -0.47 4.24 -19.22
N LEU A 44 -0.14 2.95 -19.08
CA LEU A 44 -1.11 1.94 -18.65
C LEU A 44 -1.68 2.29 -17.28
N ILE A 45 -0.84 2.64 -16.30
CA ILE A 45 -1.28 3.01 -14.95
C ILE A 45 -2.23 4.22 -15.02
N ARG A 46 -1.88 5.27 -15.77
CA ARG A 46 -2.75 6.46 -15.97
C ARG A 46 -4.08 6.09 -16.61
N SER A 47 -4.08 5.21 -17.60
CA SER A 47 -5.31 4.74 -18.25
C SER A 47 -6.21 4.00 -17.26
N LEU A 48 -5.64 3.12 -16.43
CA LEU A 48 -6.39 2.37 -15.42
C LEU A 48 -7.00 3.30 -14.37
N ILE A 49 -6.24 4.30 -13.91
CA ILE A 49 -6.74 5.31 -12.97
C ILE A 49 -7.89 6.11 -13.60
N ALA A 50 -7.72 6.60 -14.84
CA ALA A 50 -8.75 7.37 -15.52
C ALA A 50 -10.04 6.57 -15.77
N ASP A 51 -9.92 5.27 -16.08
CA ASP A 51 -11.07 4.39 -16.26
C ASP A 51 -11.77 4.09 -14.93
N ALA A 52 -11.00 3.91 -13.85
CA ALA A 52 -11.54 3.74 -12.51
C ALA A 52 -12.27 5.01 -12.03
N GLU A 53 -11.66 6.19 -12.16
CA GLU A 53 -12.29 7.47 -11.82
C GLU A 53 -13.60 7.68 -12.59
N ARG A 54 -13.63 7.33 -13.89
CA ARG A 54 -14.86 7.38 -14.68
C ARG A 54 -15.91 6.40 -14.13
N SER A 55 -15.51 5.17 -13.80
CA SER A 55 -16.42 4.20 -13.20
C SER A 55 -16.97 4.68 -11.85
N LEU A 56 -16.14 5.27 -10.99
CA LEU A 56 -16.57 5.82 -9.71
C LEU A 56 -17.61 6.93 -9.83
N VAL A 57 -17.56 7.73 -10.89
CA VAL A 57 -18.51 8.83 -11.10
C VAL A 57 -19.80 8.33 -11.77
N TYR A 58 -19.71 7.40 -12.72
CA TYR A 58 -20.82 7.10 -13.62
C TYR A 58 -21.45 5.71 -13.46
N ASP A 59 -20.80 4.78 -12.75
CA ASP A 59 -21.34 3.44 -12.57
C ASP A 59 -22.33 3.38 -11.38
N CYS A 60 -23.33 2.52 -11.51
CA CYS A 60 -24.28 2.26 -10.43
C CYS A 60 -23.62 1.51 -9.26
N SER A 61 -22.52 0.79 -9.52
CA SER A 61 -21.75 0.09 -8.49
C SER A 61 -21.14 1.05 -7.45
N SER A 62 -20.90 2.31 -7.82
CA SER A 62 -20.38 3.35 -6.93
C SER A 62 -21.44 4.31 -6.39
N ALA A 63 -22.73 4.03 -6.63
CA ALA A 63 -23.83 4.94 -6.24
C ALA A 63 -23.87 5.26 -4.74
N ALA A 64 -23.45 4.32 -3.88
CA ALA A 64 -23.36 4.54 -2.43
C ALA A 64 -22.37 5.66 -2.04
N SER A 65 -21.39 5.94 -2.90
CA SER A 65 -20.31 6.90 -2.68
C SER A 65 -20.59 8.30 -3.22
N LEU A 66 -21.74 8.54 -3.88
CA LEU A 66 -22.04 9.81 -4.56
C LEU A 66 -22.07 11.04 -3.64
N SER A 67 -22.39 10.86 -2.37
CA SER A 67 -22.39 11.94 -1.38
C SER A 67 -21.05 12.14 -0.68
N ARG A 68 -20.03 11.34 -1.01
CA ARG A 68 -18.71 11.40 -0.38
C ARG A 68 -17.69 12.09 -1.29
N GLU A 69 -16.80 12.82 -0.65
CA GLU A 69 -15.62 13.38 -1.31
C GLU A 69 -14.65 12.24 -1.73
N PHE A 70 -14.12 12.34 -2.95
CA PHE A 70 -13.02 11.49 -3.40
C PHE A 70 -11.71 11.99 -2.78
N TRP A 71 -11.10 11.15 -1.97
CA TRP A 71 -9.86 11.49 -1.26
C TRP A 71 -8.63 11.36 -2.17
N GLY A 72 -8.62 10.35 -3.05
CA GLY A 72 -7.53 10.14 -3.99
C GLY A 72 -7.30 8.67 -4.35
N THR A 73 -6.21 8.46 -5.08
CA THR A 73 -5.77 7.17 -5.62
C THR A 73 -4.46 6.69 -5.00
N ILE A 74 -4.48 5.47 -4.45
CA ILE A 74 -3.31 4.75 -3.98
C ILE A 74 -2.88 3.74 -5.04
N VAL A 75 -1.62 3.78 -5.46
CA VAL A 75 -1.00 2.79 -6.35
C VAL A 75 -0.02 1.94 -5.55
N LEU A 76 -0.23 0.63 -5.55
CA LEU A 76 0.66 -0.34 -4.92
C LEU A 76 1.48 -1.06 -5.99
N GLY A 77 2.82 -1.08 -5.84
CA GLY A 77 3.73 -1.81 -6.71
C GLY A 77 4.14 -1.13 -8.03
N GLY A 78 3.41 -0.09 -8.45
CA GLY A 78 3.62 0.60 -9.73
C GLY A 78 4.51 1.84 -9.70
N LEU A 79 4.84 2.35 -10.88
CA LEU A 79 5.49 3.63 -11.08
C LEU A 79 4.47 4.76 -11.23
N GLY A 80 4.47 5.69 -10.27
CA GLY A 80 3.83 7.01 -10.43
C GLY A 80 2.30 7.01 -10.56
N ALA A 81 1.78 8.15 -11.03
CA ALA A 81 0.40 8.44 -11.44
C ALA A 81 -0.71 8.44 -10.38
N GLY A 82 -0.51 7.83 -9.21
CA GLY A 82 -1.42 7.98 -8.07
C GLY A 82 -1.12 9.21 -7.20
N ASP A 83 -2.11 9.62 -6.41
CA ASP A 83 -1.95 10.59 -5.31
C ASP A 83 -1.09 10.03 -4.18
N LEU A 84 -0.93 8.72 -4.09
CA LEU A 84 0.02 8.02 -3.23
C LEU A 84 0.56 6.82 -3.99
N VAL A 85 1.88 6.65 -4.02
CA VAL A 85 2.53 5.50 -4.66
C VAL A 85 3.38 4.79 -3.63
N ALA A 86 2.95 3.59 -3.24
CA ALA A 86 3.65 2.71 -2.32
C ALA A 86 4.25 1.54 -3.11
N GLY A 87 5.58 1.54 -3.24
CA GLY A 87 6.32 0.54 -4.01
C GLY A 87 7.81 0.85 -4.02
N TRP A 88 8.62 -0.03 -4.61
CA TRP A 88 10.08 0.10 -4.60
C TRP A 88 10.63 1.39 -5.25
N LYS A 89 9.84 2.01 -6.13
CA LYS A 89 10.09 3.33 -6.76
C LYS A 89 8.99 4.35 -6.45
N GLY A 90 8.10 4.03 -5.52
CA GLY A 90 7.14 4.97 -4.97
C GLY A 90 7.83 6.02 -4.10
N TRP A 91 7.12 7.09 -3.78
CA TRP A 91 7.64 8.16 -2.93
C TRP A 91 7.26 7.99 -1.46
N LEU A 92 6.31 7.09 -1.17
CA LEU A 92 5.99 6.67 0.19
C LEU A 92 6.56 5.27 0.43
N HIS A 93 7.49 5.18 1.38
CA HIS A 93 8.04 3.93 1.87
C HIS A 93 7.37 3.56 3.18
N VAL A 94 6.77 2.37 3.23
CA VAL A 94 6.18 1.82 4.45
C VAL A 94 7.02 0.64 4.88
N GLU A 95 7.72 0.79 6.00
CA GLU A 95 8.62 -0.21 6.54
C GLU A 95 8.39 -0.40 8.04
N ARG A 96 8.91 -1.49 8.62
CA ARG A 96 8.92 -1.63 10.08
C ARG A 96 9.84 -0.56 10.66
N ASP A 97 9.46 -0.02 11.82
CA ASP A 97 10.33 0.83 12.62
C ASP A 97 11.64 0.10 12.94
N HIS A 98 12.68 0.83 13.33
CA HIS A 98 14.04 0.33 13.39
C HIS A 98 14.17 -1.02 14.11
N VAL A 99 14.33 -2.11 13.33
CA VAL A 99 14.70 -3.43 13.82
C VAL A 99 16.19 -3.61 13.61
N ALA A 100 16.96 -3.70 14.70
CA ALA A 100 18.40 -3.85 14.66
C ALA A 100 18.81 -5.00 13.71
N GLU A 101 19.67 -4.70 12.74
CA GLU A 101 20.19 -5.71 11.82
C GLU A 101 21.13 -6.69 12.51
N TYR A 102 21.31 -7.86 11.92
CA TYR A 102 22.39 -8.74 12.34
C TYR A 102 23.74 -8.06 12.11
N SER A 103 24.64 -8.16 13.08
CA SER A 103 26.00 -7.66 12.89
C SER A 103 26.65 -8.38 11.70
N MET A 104 27.47 -7.67 10.91
CA MET A 104 28.22 -8.25 9.78
C MET A 104 29.19 -9.39 10.17
N ARG A 105 29.33 -9.69 11.46
CA ARG A 105 30.20 -10.74 12.00
C ARG A 105 29.45 -11.98 12.50
N VAL A 106 28.12 -12.00 12.41
CA VAL A 106 27.32 -13.16 12.85
C VAL A 106 27.47 -14.29 11.83
N THR A 107 27.60 -15.53 12.29
CA THR A 107 27.55 -16.68 11.38
C THR A 107 26.11 -17.01 10.98
N MET A 108 25.94 -17.85 9.95
CA MET A 108 24.61 -18.27 9.50
C MET A 108 23.90 -19.13 10.56
N GLU A 109 24.63 -19.99 11.27
CA GLU A 109 24.09 -20.77 12.39
C GLU A 109 23.61 -19.86 13.53
N GLU A 110 24.42 -18.88 13.92
CA GLU A 110 24.07 -17.93 14.97
C GLU A 110 22.85 -17.06 14.59
N ALA A 111 22.72 -16.70 13.31
CA ALA A 111 21.55 -15.99 12.81
C ALA A 111 20.29 -16.88 12.82
N PHE A 112 20.44 -18.18 12.57
CA PHE A 112 19.32 -19.14 12.63
C PHE A 112 18.83 -19.33 14.07
N GLU A 113 19.74 -19.49 15.04
CA GLU A 113 19.39 -19.63 16.46
C GLU A 113 18.68 -18.37 16.99
N ARG A 114 19.07 -17.19 16.53
CA ARG A 114 18.49 -15.91 16.95
C ARG A 114 17.24 -15.51 16.18
N ARG A 115 16.79 -16.34 15.22
CA ARG A 115 15.65 -16.03 14.35
C ARG A 115 14.38 -15.73 15.13
N SER A 116 14.06 -16.53 16.15
CA SER A 116 12.84 -16.34 16.94
C SER A 116 12.83 -15.00 17.67
N ASN A 117 13.94 -14.67 18.35
CA ASN A 117 14.09 -13.39 19.05
C ASN A 117 14.02 -12.20 18.07
N ARG A 118 14.58 -12.35 16.86
CA ARG A 118 14.44 -11.32 15.81
C ARG A 118 13.00 -11.20 15.33
N GLN A 119 12.30 -12.32 15.15
CA GLN A 119 10.91 -12.32 14.71
C GLN A 119 10.04 -11.59 15.74
N GLU A 120 10.24 -11.85 17.04
CA GLU A 120 9.57 -11.11 18.11
C GLU A 120 9.87 -9.60 18.05
N ALA A 121 11.14 -9.21 17.81
CA ALA A 121 11.51 -7.82 17.65
C ALA A 121 10.81 -7.17 16.42
N VAL A 122 10.74 -7.87 15.29
CA VAL A 122 10.02 -7.41 14.08
C VAL A 122 8.52 -7.29 14.34
N ASP A 123 7.94 -8.26 15.04
CA ASP A 123 6.51 -8.29 15.32
C ASP A 123 6.12 -7.16 16.28
N SER A 124 6.99 -6.84 17.25
CA SER A 124 6.83 -5.75 18.21
C SER A 124 7.18 -4.35 17.67
N ALA A 125 7.96 -4.27 16.60
CA ALA A 125 8.33 -2.99 16.01
C ALA A 125 7.10 -2.37 15.34
N GLY A 126 6.86 -1.09 15.56
CA GLY A 126 5.79 -0.36 14.87
C GLY A 126 6.02 -0.28 13.35
N TRP A 127 5.15 0.44 12.67
CA TRP A 127 5.35 0.77 11.26
C TRP A 127 5.76 2.24 11.12
N VAL A 128 6.53 2.55 10.09
CA VAL A 128 6.90 3.91 9.72
C VAL A 128 6.58 4.12 8.25
N ALA A 129 5.79 5.14 7.97
CA ALA A 129 5.58 5.67 6.63
C ALA A 129 6.50 6.88 6.43
N ALA A 130 7.46 6.77 5.52
CA ALA A 130 8.44 7.81 5.23
C ALA A 130 8.35 8.30 3.79
N SER A 131 8.52 9.61 3.60
CA SER A 131 8.59 10.28 2.30
C SER A 131 9.66 11.37 2.34
N PRO A 132 10.03 11.98 1.19
CA PRO A 132 10.96 13.11 1.16
C PRO A 132 10.51 14.33 2.00
N TRP A 133 9.23 14.42 2.34
CA TRP A 133 8.64 15.56 3.05
C TRP A 133 8.41 15.32 4.54
N GLY A 134 8.60 14.08 5.02
CA GLY A 134 8.38 13.76 6.42
C GLY A 134 8.17 12.27 6.65
N LYS A 135 8.02 11.93 7.93
CA LYS A 135 7.74 10.58 8.39
C LYS A 135 6.56 10.58 9.35
N PHE A 136 5.82 9.49 9.35
CA PHE A 136 4.74 9.19 10.27
C PHE A 136 4.98 7.82 10.88
N THR A 137 4.91 7.72 12.21
CA THR A 137 5.02 6.46 12.94
C THR A 137 3.62 6.05 13.38
N PHE A 138 3.27 4.79 13.13
CA PHE A 138 2.01 4.23 13.60
C PHE A 138 2.23 3.78 15.04
N ASP A 139 1.71 4.56 15.99
CA ASP A 139 1.63 4.18 17.38
C ASP A 139 0.37 3.29 17.56
N ASP A 140 0.55 2.05 18.02
CA ASP A 140 -0.55 1.15 18.39
C ASP A 140 -1.22 1.56 19.72
#